data_AF-A0A7V0P785-F1
#
_entry.id   AF-A0A7V0P785-F1
#
_cell.length_a   1.000
_cell.length_b   1.000
_cell.length_c   1.000
_cell.angle_alpha   90.00
_cell.angle_beta   90.00
_cell.angle_gamma   90.00
#
_symmetry.space_group_name_H-M   'P 1'
#
loop_
_entity.id
_entity.type
_entity.pdbx_description
1 polymer ?
#
loop_
_entity_poly.entity_id
_entity_poly.type
_entity_poly.pdbx_seq_one_letter_code
_entity_poly.pdbx_strand_id
1 'polypeptide(L)'
;MKHSCHEMTLRELLDSLAQPTPTPGGGTAAALAGALGAALGTMVLRIAAKKSSTDLTPTIEALQRISEEFLTLADEDATAYEGVVAARKLPKGTPEEKARRRSRIQEALQDATRVPLRTASKALELLGILRDIQGEIGRDLLSDLLVAVRLAVACLHGALNNVDINCSLVKDSEFLRFVARRRQELIIQGAELSGGILAREEEIKDWLGEEDSNLH
;
A
#
# COMPACT_ATOMS: atom_id res chain seq x y z
N MET A 1 8.47 -16.55 -18.48
CA MET A 1 8.35 -15.40 -17.55
C MET A 1 6.86 -15.15 -17.38
N LYS A 2 6.34 -15.16 -16.15
CA LYS A 2 5.02 -14.57 -15.93
C LYS A 2 5.18 -13.07 -16.12
N HIS A 3 4.25 -12.45 -16.83
CA HIS A 3 4.24 -11.01 -17.04
C HIS A 3 4.17 -10.29 -15.68
N SER A 4 4.99 -9.25 -15.54
CA SER A 4 4.90 -8.33 -14.41
C SER A 4 3.46 -7.81 -14.30
N CYS A 5 2.92 -7.71 -13.09
CA CYS A 5 1.56 -7.24 -12.91
C CYS A 5 1.38 -5.77 -13.33
N HIS A 6 2.47 -5.00 -13.33
CA HIS A 6 2.45 -3.60 -13.76
C HIS A 6 2.67 -3.41 -15.27
N GLU A 7 3.01 -4.47 -16.01
CA GLU A 7 3.03 -4.47 -17.48
C GLU A 7 1.68 -4.92 -18.09
N MET A 8 0.78 -5.48 -17.28
CA MET A 8 -0.56 -5.87 -17.72
C MET A 8 -1.40 -4.64 -18.04
N THR A 9 -2.30 -4.77 -19.01
CA THR A 9 -3.39 -3.80 -19.14
C THR A 9 -4.27 -3.85 -17.89
N LEU A 10 -4.94 -2.73 -17.57
CA LEU A 10 -5.87 -2.69 -16.43
C LEU A 10 -6.94 -3.79 -16.51
N ARG A 11 -7.40 -4.14 -17.72
CA ARG A 11 -8.39 -5.21 -17.92
C ARG A 11 -7.81 -6.58 -17.53
N GLU A 12 -6.63 -6.92 -18.03
CA GLU A 12 -5.97 -8.20 -17.72
C GLU A 12 -5.65 -8.34 -16.23
N LEU A 13 -5.25 -7.24 -15.58
CA LEU A 13 -4.99 -7.21 -14.15
C LEU A 13 -6.27 -7.52 -13.35
N LEU A 14 -7.39 -6.85 -13.69
CA LEU A 14 -8.68 -7.07 -13.02
C LEU A 14 -9.18 -8.50 -13.23
N ASP A 15 -9.08 -9.01 -14.45
CA ASP A 15 -9.46 -10.39 -14.78
C ASP A 15 -8.60 -11.39 -13.99
N SER A 16 -7.30 -11.11 -13.83
CA SER A 16 -6.35 -11.94 -13.07
C SER A 16 -6.64 -11.92 -11.56
N LEU A 17 -6.92 -10.75 -10.98
CA LEU A 17 -7.29 -10.62 -9.57
C LEU A 17 -8.61 -11.34 -9.23
N ALA A 18 -9.50 -11.48 -10.22
CA ALA A 18 -10.77 -12.19 -10.06
C ALA A 18 -10.64 -13.72 -10.19
N GLN A 19 -9.49 -14.25 -10.61
CA GLN A 19 -9.29 -15.70 -10.74
C GLN A 19 -9.05 -16.37 -9.38
N PRO A 20 -9.45 -17.65 -9.22
CA PRO A 20 -9.14 -18.46 -8.04
C PRO A 20 -7.67 -18.95 -8.08
N THR A 21 -6.74 -18.05 -8.39
CA THR A 21 -5.30 -18.30 -8.44
C THR A 21 -4.60 -17.62 -7.28
N PRO A 22 -3.44 -18.13 -6.83
CA PRO A 22 -2.80 -17.58 -5.65
C PRO A 22 -2.16 -16.20 -5.85
N THR A 23 -1.84 -15.80 -7.09
CA THR A 23 -1.26 -14.51 -7.46
C THR A 23 -1.79 -14.06 -8.83
N PRO A 24 -1.97 -12.74 -9.09
CA PRO A 24 -1.88 -11.63 -8.14
C PRO A 24 -2.99 -11.65 -7.08
N GLY A 25 -2.78 -10.99 -5.94
CA GLY A 25 -3.71 -11.04 -4.80
C GLY A 25 -3.86 -9.70 -4.07
N GLY A 26 -4.29 -9.76 -2.79
CA GLY A 26 -4.57 -8.57 -1.99
C GLY A 26 -3.35 -7.68 -1.73
N GLY A 27 -2.15 -8.25 -1.58
CA GLY A 27 -0.90 -7.49 -1.41
C GLY A 27 -0.54 -6.71 -2.67
N THR A 28 -0.60 -7.35 -3.85
CA THR A 28 -0.52 -6.68 -5.16
C THR A 28 -1.52 -5.52 -5.26
N ALA A 29 -2.80 -5.77 -4.98
CA ALA A 29 -3.84 -4.73 -5.06
C ALA A 29 -3.59 -3.56 -4.09
N ALA A 30 -3.11 -3.83 -2.88
CA ALA A 30 -2.74 -2.80 -1.91
C ALA A 30 -1.60 -1.92 -2.42
N ALA A 31 -0.53 -2.53 -2.96
CA ALA A 31 0.59 -1.79 -3.53
C ALA A 31 0.14 -0.92 -4.72
N LEU A 32 -0.71 -1.45 -5.60
CA LEU A 32 -1.28 -0.69 -6.72
C LEU A 32 -2.15 0.49 -6.28
N ALA A 33 -2.88 0.37 -5.17
CA ALA A 33 -3.58 1.52 -4.59
C ALA A 33 -2.57 2.63 -4.20
N GLY A 34 -1.41 2.27 -3.65
CA GLY A 34 -0.32 3.21 -3.38
C GLY A 34 0.21 3.88 -4.64
N ALA A 35 0.42 3.11 -5.72
CA ALA A 35 0.86 3.66 -7.01
C ALA A 35 -0.17 4.66 -7.60
N LEU A 36 -1.46 4.31 -7.56
CA LEU A 36 -2.54 5.22 -7.98
C LEU A 36 -2.57 6.51 -7.14
N GLY A 37 -2.41 6.39 -5.81
CA GLY A 37 -2.34 7.54 -4.92
C GLY A 37 -1.16 8.45 -5.21
N ALA A 38 0.02 7.88 -5.47
CA ALA A 38 1.22 8.63 -5.84
C ALA A 38 1.06 9.34 -7.18
N ALA A 39 0.54 8.65 -8.20
CA ALA A 39 0.28 9.22 -9.52
C ALA A 39 -0.75 10.37 -9.46
N LEU A 40 -1.80 10.23 -8.65
CA LEU A 40 -2.79 11.28 -8.46
C LEU A 40 -2.20 12.50 -7.72
N GLY A 41 -1.37 12.25 -6.69
CA GLY A 41 -0.58 13.30 -6.03
C GLY A 41 0.34 14.04 -7.01
N THR A 42 1.01 13.33 -7.93
CA THR A 42 1.81 13.93 -9.00
C THR A 42 0.98 14.85 -9.89
N MET A 43 -0.22 14.42 -10.29
CA MET A 43 -1.14 15.24 -11.08
C MET A 43 -1.52 16.54 -10.35
N VAL A 44 -1.96 16.41 -9.09
CA VAL A 44 -2.34 17.54 -8.23
C VAL A 44 -1.20 18.57 -8.18
N LEU A 45 0.02 18.09 -7.90
CA LEU A 45 1.16 18.97 -7.73
C LEU A 45 1.60 19.64 -9.04
N ARG A 46 1.48 18.95 -10.19
CA ARG A 46 1.72 19.54 -11.51
C ARG A 46 0.72 20.64 -11.86
N ILE A 47 -0.54 20.52 -11.44
CA ILE A 47 -1.53 21.56 -11.65
C ILE A 47 -1.24 22.76 -10.73
N ALA A 48 -0.94 22.50 -9.46
CA ALA A 48 -0.56 23.54 -8.49
C ALA A 48 0.70 24.32 -8.92
N ALA A 49 1.72 23.63 -9.43
CA ALA A 49 2.98 24.21 -9.89
C ALA A 49 2.82 25.29 -10.99
N LYS A 50 1.72 25.26 -11.77
CA LYS A 50 1.44 26.31 -12.78
C LYS A 50 1.17 27.68 -12.17
N LYS A 51 0.80 27.73 -10.89
CA LYS A 51 0.43 28.95 -10.16
C LYS A 51 1.33 29.21 -8.94
N SER A 52 2.22 28.28 -8.58
CA SER A 52 3.11 28.40 -7.42
C SER A 52 4.40 29.13 -7.78
N SER A 53 4.94 29.91 -6.84
CA SER A 53 6.29 30.49 -6.92
C SER A 53 7.37 29.55 -6.37
N THR A 54 6.96 28.46 -5.71
CA THR A 54 7.85 27.44 -5.15
C THR A 54 8.25 26.46 -6.25
N ASP A 55 9.52 26.05 -6.28
CA ASP A 55 9.94 24.94 -7.14
C ASP A 55 9.44 23.61 -6.54
N LEU A 56 8.40 23.06 -7.16
CA LEU A 56 7.78 21.79 -6.75
C LEU A 56 8.36 20.58 -7.50
N THR A 57 9.33 20.79 -8.41
CA THR A 57 9.93 19.73 -9.24
C THR A 57 10.51 18.59 -8.40
N PRO A 58 11.27 18.83 -7.32
CA PRO A 58 11.83 17.74 -6.51
C PRO A 58 10.76 16.85 -5.87
N THR A 59 9.65 17.44 -5.44
CA THR A 59 8.53 16.71 -4.83
C THR A 59 7.72 15.94 -5.87
N ILE A 60 7.55 16.51 -7.08
CA ILE A 60 6.95 15.81 -8.23
C ILE A 60 7.77 14.56 -8.55
N GLU A 61 9.09 14.68 -8.66
CA GLU A 61 9.98 13.54 -8.92
C GLU A 61 9.95 12.50 -7.80
N ALA A 62 9.84 12.92 -6.54
CA ALA A 62 9.69 12.01 -5.41
C ALA A 62 8.41 11.17 -5.51
N LEU A 63 7.27 11.79 -5.84
CA LEU A 63 6.01 11.09 -6.04
C LEU A 63 6.08 10.09 -7.21
N GLN A 64 6.75 10.47 -8.31
CA GLN A 64 6.95 9.56 -9.44
C GLN A 64 7.80 8.34 -9.05
N ARG A 65 8.90 8.55 -8.31
CA ARG A 65 9.72 7.43 -7.79
C ARG A 65 8.91 6.52 -6.87
N ILE A 66 8.13 7.09 -5.95
CA ILE A 66 7.26 6.30 -5.06
C ILE A 66 6.24 5.47 -5.85
N SER A 67 5.67 6.04 -6.91
CA SER A 67 4.75 5.30 -7.80
C SER A 67 5.43 4.06 -8.39
N GLU A 68 6.62 4.19 -8.96
CA GLU A 68 7.39 3.06 -9.53
C GLU A 68 7.80 2.02 -8.49
N GLU A 69 8.16 2.48 -7.29
CA GLU A 69 8.49 1.58 -6.18
C GLU A 69 7.28 0.77 -5.72
N PHE A 70 6.07 1.33 -5.76
CA PHE A 70 4.85 0.56 -5.51
C PHE A 70 4.58 -0.49 -6.59
N LEU A 71 4.83 -0.18 -7.87
CA LEU A 71 4.72 -1.17 -8.95
C LEU A 71 5.70 -2.33 -8.76
N THR A 72 6.93 -2.01 -8.34
CA THR A 72 7.94 -3.02 -7.98
C THR A 72 7.49 -3.87 -6.79
N LEU A 73 6.96 -3.25 -5.73
CA LEU A 73 6.45 -3.94 -4.55
C LEU A 73 5.27 -4.86 -4.88
N ALA A 74 4.44 -4.51 -5.86
CA ALA A 74 3.32 -5.34 -6.32
C ALA A 74 3.82 -6.66 -6.94
N ASP A 75 4.90 -6.62 -7.72
CA ASP A 75 5.55 -7.81 -8.29
C ASP A 75 6.31 -8.63 -7.24
N GLU A 76 7.00 -7.94 -6.32
CA GLU A 76 7.69 -8.60 -5.23
C GLU A 76 6.73 -9.38 -4.32
N ASP A 77 5.52 -8.86 -4.07
CA ASP A 77 4.49 -9.53 -3.26
C ASP A 77 4.04 -10.84 -3.92
N ALA A 78 3.75 -10.79 -5.22
CA ALA A 78 3.42 -11.97 -6.01
C ALA A 78 4.57 -13.00 -5.97
N THR A 79 5.80 -12.54 -6.16
CA THR A 79 6.99 -13.42 -6.14
C THR A 79 7.23 -14.05 -4.77
N ALA A 80 7.09 -13.28 -3.69
CA ALA A 80 7.32 -13.77 -2.34
C ALA A 80 6.26 -14.81 -1.94
N TYR A 81 5.00 -14.61 -2.35
CA TYR A 81 3.94 -15.58 -2.13
C TYR A 81 4.17 -16.89 -2.89
N GLU A 82 4.65 -16.81 -4.14
CA GLU A 82 5.05 -18.00 -4.91
C GLU A 82 6.15 -18.80 -4.19
N GLY A 83 7.08 -18.13 -3.51
CA GLY A 83 8.08 -18.74 -2.64
C GLY A 83 7.47 -19.58 -1.51
N VAL A 84 6.42 -19.07 -0.85
CA VAL A 84 5.67 -19.81 0.18
C VAL A 84 4.98 -21.05 -0.42
N VAL A 85 4.38 -20.90 -1.60
CA VAL A 85 3.73 -22.02 -2.31
C VAL A 85 4.76 -23.09 -2.68
N ALA A 86 5.93 -22.71 -3.19
CA ALA A 86 7.01 -23.61 -3.54
C ALA A 86 7.53 -24.37 -2.30
N ALA A 87 7.75 -23.67 -1.19
CA ALA A 87 8.16 -24.28 0.07
C ALA A 87 7.14 -25.32 0.57
N ARG A 88 5.83 -25.06 0.41
CA ARG A 88 4.76 -26.00 0.75
C ARG A 88 4.76 -27.26 -0.12
N LYS A 89 5.29 -27.20 -1.34
CA LYS A 89 5.37 -28.35 -2.28
C LYS A 89 6.58 -29.25 -2.06
N LEU A 90 7.53 -28.89 -1.20
CA LEU A 90 8.71 -29.71 -0.91
C LEU A 90 8.34 -31.13 -0.40
N PRO A 91 9.20 -32.14 -0.64
CA PRO A 91 9.01 -33.50 -0.15
C PRO A 91 8.78 -33.60 1.36
N LYS A 92 8.08 -34.65 1.77
CA LYS A 92 7.65 -34.88 3.17
C LYS A 92 7.61 -36.37 3.55
N GLY A 93 8.37 -37.22 2.85
CA GLY A 93 8.42 -38.66 3.05
C GLY A 93 9.26 -39.05 4.27
N THR A 94 10.43 -38.43 4.46
CA THR A 94 11.34 -38.74 5.59
C THR A 94 11.29 -37.72 6.73
N PRO A 95 11.77 -38.05 7.95
CA PRO A 95 11.93 -37.09 9.04
C PRO A 95 12.77 -35.86 8.64
N GLU A 96 13.86 -36.06 7.90
CA GLU A 96 14.76 -35.01 7.42
C GLU A 96 14.07 -34.11 6.40
N GLU A 97 13.34 -34.70 5.44
CA GLU A 97 12.54 -33.95 4.47
C GLU A 97 11.47 -33.10 5.16
N LYS A 98 10.77 -33.68 6.15
CA LYS A 98 9.77 -32.95 6.94
C LYS A 98 10.43 -31.79 7.71
N ALA A 99 11.61 -31.98 8.29
CA ALA A 99 12.33 -30.92 8.99
C ALA A 99 12.76 -29.80 8.04
N ARG A 100 13.40 -30.13 6.91
CA ARG A 100 13.80 -29.17 5.88
C ARG A 100 12.60 -28.40 5.32
N ARG A 101 11.51 -29.09 5.00
CA ARG A 101 10.26 -28.47 4.53
C ARG A 101 9.71 -27.47 5.54
N ARG A 102 9.69 -27.83 6.84
CA ARG A 102 9.22 -26.91 7.89
C ARG A 102 10.10 -25.66 7.98
N SER A 103 11.43 -25.79 7.94
CA SER A 103 12.35 -24.64 7.94
C SER A 103 12.10 -23.71 6.76
N ARG A 104 12.06 -24.27 5.55
CA ARG A 104 11.84 -23.48 4.32
C ARG A 104 10.50 -22.76 4.28
N ILE A 105 9.44 -23.36 4.83
CA ILE A 105 8.14 -22.67 4.95
C ILE A 105 8.23 -21.48 5.90
N GLN A 106 8.95 -21.62 7.02
CA GLN A 106 9.08 -20.53 8.00
C GLN A 106 9.93 -19.38 7.43
N GLU A 107 11.05 -19.69 6.78
CA GLU A 107 11.88 -18.70 6.05
C GLU A 107 11.03 -17.96 5.00
N ALA A 108 10.33 -18.69 4.13
CA ALA A 108 9.51 -18.10 3.08
C ALA A 108 8.36 -17.23 3.63
N LEU A 109 7.75 -17.61 4.76
CA LEU A 109 6.72 -16.78 5.41
C LEU A 109 7.29 -15.48 5.97
N GLN A 110 8.49 -15.50 6.55
CA GLN A 110 9.15 -14.27 7.01
C GLN A 110 9.47 -13.36 5.82
N ASP A 111 10.02 -13.91 4.73
CA ASP A 111 10.30 -13.15 3.51
C ASP A 111 9.02 -12.54 2.91
N ALA A 112 7.96 -13.33 2.80
CA ALA A 112 6.64 -12.88 2.35
C ALA A 112 5.97 -11.87 3.30
N THR A 113 6.38 -11.80 4.58
CA THR A 113 5.92 -10.76 5.51
C THR A 113 6.67 -9.44 5.31
N ARG A 114 7.93 -9.49 4.86
CA ARG A 114 8.78 -8.29 4.70
C ARG A 114 8.30 -7.39 3.56
N VAL A 115 7.78 -7.95 2.48
CA VAL A 115 7.26 -7.18 1.34
C VAL A 115 6.08 -6.27 1.76
N PRO A 116 4.98 -6.78 2.35
CA PRO A 116 3.89 -5.91 2.78
C PRO A 116 4.27 -4.92 3.89
N LEU A 117 5.27 -5.23 4.74
CA LEU A 117 5.83 -4.22 5.68
C LEU A 117 6.54 -3.06 4.96
N ARG A 118 7.26 -3.35 3.87
CA ARG A 118 7.87 -2.32 3.02
C ARG A 118 6.78 -1.52 2.30
N THR A 119 5.75 -2.16 1.77
CA THR A 119 4.59 -1.50 1.16
C THR A 119 3.90 -0.55 2.12
N ALA A 120 3.61 -1.00 3.35
CA ALA A 120 3.04 -0.16 4.40
C ALA A 120 3.95 1.02 4.79
N SER A 121 5.26 0.81 4.85
CA SER A 121 6.22 1.89 5.11
C SER A 121 6.26 2.92 3.96
N LYS A 122 6.19 2.47 2.71
CA LYS A 122 6.14 3.33 1.53
C LYS A 122 4.83 4.12 1.47
N ALA A 123 3.72 3.55 1.95
CA ALA A 123 2.45 4.27 2.11
C ALA A 123 2.56 5.44 3.10
N LEU A 124 3.31 5.30 4.19
CA LEU A 124 3.58 6.43 5.09
C LEU A 124 4.40 7.54 4.44
N GLU A 125 5.42 7.17 3.66
CA GLU A 125 6.23 8.15 2.92
C GLU A 125 5.35 8.95 1.96
N LEU A 126 4.47 8.27 1.22
CA LEU A 126 3.47 8.92 0.37
C LEU A 126 2.56 9.84 1.19
N LEU A 127 1.98 9.37 2.29
CA LEU A 127 1.12 10.20 3.16
C LEU A 127 1.86 11.43 3.70
N GLY A 128 3.14 11.30 4.04
CA GLY A 128 3.99 12.40 4.48
C GLY A 128 4.11 13.47 3.39
N ILE A 129 4.41 13.06 2.15
CA ILE A 129 4.50 13.99 1.03
C ILE A 129 3.14 14.65 0.74
N LEU A 130 2.05 13.87 0.71
CA LEU A 130 0.70 14.40 0.48
C LEU A 130 0.29 15.42 1.55
N ARG A 131 0.70 15.20 2.80
CA ARG A 131 0.52 16.17 3.90
C ARG A 131 1.33 17.43 3.67
N ASP A 132 2.58 17.31 3.26
CA ASP A 132 3.47 18.45 3.13
C ASP A 132 3.07 19.37 1.95
N ILE A 133 2.49 18.81 0.88
CA ILE A 133 2.02 19.60 -0.27
C ILE A 133 0.64 20.22 -0.09
N GLN A 134 -0.09 19.91 0.99
CA GLN A 134 -1.50 20.31 1.12
C GLN A 134 -1.72 21.84 1.13
N GLY A 135 -0.69 22.61 1.49
CA GLY A 135 -0.72 24.08 1.49
C GLY A 135 -0.50 24.70 0.11
N GLU A 136 0.02 23.94 -0.85
CA GLU A 136 0.23 24.38 -2.23
C GLU A 136 -1.03 24.22 -3.09
N ILE A 137 -2.08 23.58 -2.55
CA ILE A 137 -3.28 23.25 -3.31
C ILE A 137 -4.48 24.12 -2.93
N GLY A 138 -5.23 24.55 -3.95
CA GLY A 138 -6.51 25.22 -3.78
C GLY A 138 -7.68 24.24 -3.60
N ARG A 139 -8.86 24.79 -3.30
CA ARG A 139 -10.12 24.03 -3.17
C ARG A 139 -10.45 23.21 -4.42
N ASP A 140 -10.07 23.71 -5.60
CA ASP A 140 -10.27 23.08 -6.91
C ASP A 140 -9.55 21.74 -7.08
N LEU A 141 -8.51 21.47 -6.30
CA LEU A 141 -7.73 20.23 -6.33
C LEU A 141 -7.93 19.35 -5.09
N LEU A 142 -8.75 19.79 -4.14
CA LEU A 142 -8.89 19.12 -2.85
C LEU A 142 -9.52 17.73 -2.99
N SER A 143 -10.48 17.54 -3.89
CA SER A 143 -11.08 16.22 -4.15
C SER A 143 -10.05 15.20 -4.62
N ASP A 144 -9.14 15.59 -5.52
CA ASP A 144 -8.09 14.72 -6.03
C ASP A 144 -7.05 14.39 -4.95
N LEU A 145 -6.68 15.38 -4.13
CA LEU A 145 -5.81 15.12 -2.97
C LEU A 145 -6.46 14.14 -1.97
N LEU A 146 -7.75 14.32 -1.67
CA LEU A 146 -8.47 13.43 -0.75
C LEU A 146 -8.50 11.99 -1.27
N VAL A 147 -8.73 11.80 -2.57
CA VAL A 147 -8.66 10.46 -3.19
C VAL A 147 -7.25 9.89 -3.10
N ALA A 148 -6.21 10.68 -3.36
CA ALA A 148 -4.82 10.24 -3.25
C ALA A 148 -4.48 9.76 -1.82
N VAL A 149 -4.92 10.52 -0.81
CA VAL A 149 -4.75 10.15 0.60
C VAL A 149 -5.53 8.89 0.95
N ARG A 150 -6.79 8.75 0.49
CA ARG A 150 -7.61 7.55 0.71
C ARG A 150 -6.97 6.30 0.09
N LEU A 151 -6.40 6.43 -1.10
CA LEU A 151 -5.67 5.35 -1.76
C LEU A 151 -4.40 4.97 -0.98
N ALA A 152 -3.65 5.94 -0.46
CA ALA A 152 -2.48 5.68 0.38
C ALA A 152 -2.87 5.02 1.72
N VAL A 153 -3.99 5.42 2.33
CA VAL A 153 -4.56 4.75 3.52
C VAL A 153 -5.00 3.32 3.19
N ALA A 154 -5.70 3.11 2.08
CA ALA A 154 -6.09 1.77 1.63
C ALA A 154 -4.86 0.86 1.38
N CYS A 155 -3.79 1.41 0.80
CA CYS A 155 -2.51 0.73 0.64
C CYS A 155 -1.90 0.33 2.00
N LEU A 156 -1.82 1.26 2.95
CA LEU A 156 -1.30 1.01 4.30
C LEU A 156 -2.08 -0.12 4.98
N HIS A 157 -3.40 0.00 5.08
CA HIS A 157 -4.24 -1.00 5.76
C HIS A 157 -4.25 -2.34 5.01
N GLY A 158 -4.35 -2.32 3.68
CA GLY A 158 -4.32 -3.53 2.85
C GLY A 158 -3.00 -4.29 2.99
N ALA A 159 -1.87 -3.60 3.01
CA ALA A 159 -0.57 -4.20 3.23
C ALA A 159 -0.47 -4.80 4.65
N LEU A 160 -0.90 -4.09 5.69
CA LEU A 160 -0.87 -4.61 7.06
C LEU A 160 -1.78 -5.83 7.26
N ASN A 161 -2.90 -5.94 6.54
CA ASN A 161 -3.71 -7.17 6.55
C ASN A 161 -2.94 -8.39 6.01
N ASN A 162 -2.10 -8.20 4.99
CA ASN A 162 -1.23 -9.27 4.46
C ASN A 162 -0.10 -9.62 5.44
N VAL A 163 0.45 -8.61 6.15
CA VAL A 163 1.38 -8.85 7.28
C VAL A 163 0.73 -9.76 8.32
N ASP A 164 -0.49 -9.44 8.76
CA ASP A 164 -1.19 -10.15 9.83
C ASP A 164 -1.46 -11.61 9.47
N ILE A 165 -1.93 -11.87 8.25
CA ILE A 165 -2.17 -13.22 7.75
C ILE A 165 -0.86 -14.03 7.74
N ASN A 166 0.24 -13.47 7.24
CA ASN A 166 1.52 -14.18 7.20
C ASN A 166 2.06 -14.43 8.62
N CYS A 167 2.00 -13.43 9.50
CA CYS A 167 2.42 -13.55 10.90
C CYS A 167 1.64 -14.61 11.67
N SER A 168 0.36 -14.83 11.36
CA SER A 168 -0.42 -15.91 11.99
C SER A 168 0.17 -17.32 11.76
N LEU A 169 1.04 -17.47 10.76
CA LEU A 169 1.68 -18.73 10.38
C LEU A 169 3.17 -18.80 10.76
N VAL A 170 3.76 -17.69 11.20
CA VAL A 170 5.17 -17.61 11.63
C VAL A 170 5.29 -18.05 13.09
N LYS A 171 6.34 -18.80 13.43
CA LYS A 171 6.61 -19.30 14.78
C LYS A 171 7.71 -18.55 15.52
N ASP A 172 8.55 -17.82 14.80
CA ASP A 172 9.66 -17.07 15.36
C ASP A 172 9.15 -15.91 16.22
N SER A 173 9.28 -16.03 17.54
CA SER A 173 8.77 -15.04 18.49
C SER A 173 9.49 -13.69 18.42
N GLU A 174 10.77 -13.67 18.04
CA GLU A 174 11.54 -12.44 17.94
C GLU A 174 11.11 -11.65 16.70
N PHE A 175 10.98 -12.36 15.58
CA PHE A 175 10.41 -11.79 14.36
C PHE A 175 9.00 -11.24 14.61
N LEU A 176 8.13 -12.00 15.26
CA LEU A 176 6.77 -11.56 15.57
C LEU A 176 6.74 -10.30 16.45
N ARG A 177 7.61 -10.20 17.47
CA ARG A 177 7.72 -8.98 18.30
C ARG A 177 8.17 -7.78 17.49
N PHE A 178 9.17 -7.96 16.63
CA PHE A 178 9.64 -6.91 15.71
C PHE A 178 8.51 -6.42 14.80
N VAL A 179 7.81 -7.35 14.13
CA VAL A 179 6.72 -7.04 13.20
C VAL A 179 5.54 -6.37 13.93
N ALA A 180 5.16 -6.87 15.10
CA ALA A 180 4.06 -6.29 15.89
C ALA A 180 4.34 -4.82 16.26
N ARG A 181 5.56 -4.53 16.73
CA ARG A 181 5.98 -3.15 17.03
C ARG A 181 5.92 -2.28 15.78
N ARG A 182 6.51 -2.75 14.67
CA ARG A 182 6.55 -1.98 13.43
C ARG A 182 5.16 -1.71 12.88
N ARG A 183 4.27 -2.71 12.88
CA ARG A 183 2.87 -2.59 12.47
C ARG A 183 2.14 -1.51 13.29
N GLN A 184 2.33 -1.52 14.61
CA GLN A 184 1.68 -0.53 15.50
C GLN A 184 2.19 0.89 15.24
N GLU A 185 3.50 1.06 15.03
CA GLU A 185 4.07 2.36 14.65
C GLU A 185 3.49 2.84 13.32
N LEU A 186 3.37 1.95 12.34
CA LEU A 186 2.87 2.28 11.01
C LEU A 186 1.41 2.77 11.03
N ILE A 187 0.53 2.10 11.79
CA ILE A 187 -0.89 2.47 11.82
C ILE A 187 -1.12 3.81 12.53
N ILE A 188 -0.38 4.08 13.60
CA ILE A 188 -0.47 5.35 14.35
C ILE A 188 -0.02 6.50 13.46
N GLN A 189 1.16 6.39 12.86
CA GLN A 189 1.69 7.45 11.98
C GLN A 189 0.80 7.65 10.75
N GLY A 190 0.21 6.58 10.20
CA GLY A 190 -0.71 6.70 9.07
C GLY A 190 -1.95 7.51 9.41
N ALA A 191 -2.53 7.30 10.60
CA ALA A 191 -3.66 8.08 11.09
C ALA A 191 -3.28 9.55 11.32
N GLU A 192 -2.12 9.81 11.92
CA GLU A 192 -1.61 11.18 12.15
C GLU A 192 -1.38 11.94 10.84
N LEU A 193 -0.76 11.30 9.85
CA LEU A 193 -0.45 11.92 8.56
C LEU A 193 -1.70 12.18 7.70
N SER A 194 -2.66 11.26 7.73
CA SER A 194 -3.87 11.35 6.90
C SER A 194 -4.97 12.21 7.53
N GLY A 195 -5.15 12.15 8.85
CA GLY A 195 -6.32 12.72 9.53
C GLY A 195 -6.54 14.20 9.26
N GLY A 196 -5.49 15.00 9.32
CA GLY A 196 -5.58 16.45 9.05
C GLY A 196 -6.03 16.77 7.62
N ILE A 197 -5.53 16.03 6.63
CA ILE A 197 -5.93 16.23 5.23
C ILE A 197 -7.36 15.75 5.01
N LEU A 198 -7.72 14.58 5.56
CA LEU A 198 -9.04 14.00 5.38
C LEU A 198 -10.16 14.82 6.04
N ALA A 199 -9.86 15.52 7.13
CA ALA A 199 -10.79 16.45 7.76
C ALA A 199 -11.18 17.63 6.86
N ARG A 200 -10.34 17.98 5.87
CA ARG A 200 -10.62 19.02 4.88
C ARG A 200 -11.75 18.64 3.91
N GLU A 201 -12.22 17.41 3.92
CA GLU A 201 -13.40 17.00 3.15
C GLU A 201 -14.64 17.89 3.45
N GLU A 202 -14.74 18.43 4.67
CA GLU A 202 -15.80 19.37 5.03
C GLU A 202 -15.77 20.65 4.17
N GLU A 203 -14.59 21.09 3.69
CA GLU A 203 -14.46 22.27 2.81
C GLU A 203 -15.15 22.10 1.44
N ILE A 204 -15.48 20.87 1.04
CA ILE A 204 -16.14 20.57 -0.24
C ILE A 204 -17.58 20.07 -0.07
N LYS A 205 -18.12 20.16 1.16
CA LYS A 205 -19.47 19.71 1.52
C LYS A 205 -20.48 20.85 1.68
N ASP A 206 -20.11 22.11 1.46
CA ASP A 206 -21.01 23.28 1.58
C ASP A 206 -22.36 23.12 0.85
N TRP A 207 -22.42 22.32 -0.22
CA TRP A 207 -23.64 22.06 -0.99
C TRP A 207 -24.68 21.20 -0.25
N LEU A 208 -24.29 20.51 0.81
CA LEU A 208 -25.20 19.70 1.64
C LEU A 208 -26.12 20.58 2.50
N GLY A 209 -25.85 21.88 2.62
CA GLY A 209 -26.55 22.78 3.54
C GLY A 209 -26.18 22.52 5.00
N GLU A 210 -26.74 23.30 5.91
CA GLU A 210 -26.71 22.94 7.34
C GLU A 210 -27.62 21.72 7.53
N GLU A 211 -27.13 20.66 8.18
CA GLU A 211 -28.00 19.56 8.59
C GLU A 211 -29.18 20.15 9.39
N ASP A 212 -30.39 19.99 8.86
CA ASP A 212 -31.61 20.42 9.54
C ASP A 212 -31.72 19.56 10.82
N SER A 213 -31.24 20.11 11.93
CA SER A 213 -31.17 19.47 13.25
C SER A 213 -32.55 19.10 13.86
N ASN A 214 -33.60 19.15 13.05
CA ASN A 214 -34.98 18.80 13.33
C ASN A 214 -35.43 17.46 12.71
N LEU A 215 -34.52 16.55 12.37
CA LEU A 215 -34.88 15.15 12.17
C LEU A 215 -35.00 14.45 13.53
N HIS A 216 -36.16 14.68 14.18
CA HIS A 216 -36.68 13.88 15.29
C HIS A 216 -37.35 12.60 14.78
#